data_AF-A0A960R994-F1
#
_entry.id   AF-A0A960R994-F1
#
_cell.length_a   1.000
_cell.length_b   1.000
_cell.length_c   1.000
_cell.angle_alpha   90.00
_cell.angle_beta   90.00
_cell.angle_gamma   90.00
#
_symmetry.space_group_name_H-M   'P 1'
#
loop_
_entity.id
_entity.type
_entity.pdbx_description
1 polymer ?
#
loop_
_entity_poly.entity_id
_entity_poly.type
_entity_poly.pdbx_seq_one_letter_code
_entity_poly.pdbx_strand_id
1 'polypeptide(L)'
;MSAKQRLDQALVARGLCDSREQAKRLILAGQVVVEGVANPKPGLNVAEDQPIRVKEQPKYVGRGGLKLEGALDAFGIDPAGQVAMDIGAS
;
A
#
# COMPACT_ATOMS: atom_id res chain seq x y z
N MET A 1 1.44 -5.72 31.42
CA MET A 1 2.12 -6.09 30.16
C MET A 1 1.13 -5.88 29.03
N SER A 2 1.45 -5.06 28.04
CA SER A 2 0.60 -4.89 26.84
C SER A 2 0.46 -6.24 26.15
N ALA A 3 -0.76 -6.63 25.79
CA ALA A 3 -1.01 -7.90 25.12
C ALA A 3 -0.26 -7.88 23.77
N LYS A 4 0.63 -8.85 23.57
CA LYS A 4 1.35 -9.00 22.30
C LYS A 4 0.55 -9.91 21.40
N GLN A 5 0.33 -9.48 20.17
CA GLN A 5 -0.32 -10.27 19.13
C GLN A 5 0.54 -10.32 17.87
N ARG A 6 0.32 -11.31 17.02
CA ARG A 6 1.08 -11.42 15.77
C ARG A 6 0.74 -10.28 14.83
N LEU A 7 1.71 -9.76 14.08
CA LEU A 7 1.53 -8.66 13.14
C LEU A 7 0.41 -8.91 12.13
N ASP A 8 0.31 -10.13 11.58
CA ASP A 8 -0.75 -10.50 10.66
C ASP A 8 -2.15 -10.45 11.28
N GLN A 9 -2.28 -10.71 12.58
CA GLN A 9 -3.53 -10.57 13.35
C GLN A 9 -3.78 -9.11 13.73
N ALA A 10 -2.74 -8.37 14.13
CA ALA A 10 -2.82 -6.97 14.51
C ALA A 10 -3.34 -6.10 13.36
N LEU A 11 -2.90 -6.37 12.13
CA LEU A 11 -3.37 -5.65 10.94
C LEU A 11 -4.88 -5.81 10.71
N VAL A 12 -5.41 -7.02 10.91
CA VAL A 12 -6.85 -7.29 10.78
C VAL A 12 -7.62 -6.69 11.96
N ALA A 13 -7.13 -6.89 13.19
CA ALA A 13 -7.77 -6.38 14.40
C ALA A 13 -7.86 -4.84 14.42
N ARG A 14 -6.92 -4.15 13.77
CA ARG A 14 -6.90 -2.69 13.62
C ARG A 14 -7.61 -2.18 12.36
N GLY A 15 -8.24 -3.05 11.57
CA GLY A 15 -8.94 -2.68 10.34
C GLY A 15 -8.02 -2.18 9.21
N LEU A 16 -6.74 -2.51 9.25
CA LEU A 16 -5.76 -2.15 8.21
C LEU A 16 -5.76 -3.14 7.04
N CYS A 17 -6.38 -4.31 7.23
CA CYS A 17 -6.56 -5.36 6.23
C CYS A 17 -7.90 -6.08 6.48
N ASP A 18 -8.51 -6.61 5.43
CA ASP A 18 -9.78 -7.32 5.47
C ASP A 18 -9.61 -8.80 5.88
N SER A 19 -8.42 -9.37 5.69
CA SER A 19 -8.13 -10.78 6.02
C SER A 19 -6.67 -11.01 6.44
N ARG A 20 -6.43 -12.13 7.12
CA ARG A 20 -5.07 -12.54 7.51
C ARG A 20 -4.20 -12.88 6.30
N GLU A 21 -4.80 -13.41 5.24
CA GLU A 21 -4.14 -13.71 3.97
C GLU A 21 -3.66 -12.43 3.28
N GLN A 22 -4.51 -11.41 3.23
CA GLN A 22 -4.13 -10.08 2.71
C GLN A 22 -3.03 -9.46 3.57
N ALA A 23 -3.16 -9.51 4.90
CA ALA A 23 -2.14 -9.02 5.82
C ALA A 23 -0.76 -9.66 5.56
N LYS A 24 -0.70 -10.99 5.44
CA LYS A 24 0.54 -11.71 5.10
C LYS A 24 1.12 -11.25 3.76
N ARG A 25 0.27 -11.09 2.73
CA ARG A 25 0.70 -10.63 1.39
C ARG A 25 1.34 -9.24 1.46
N LEU A 26 0.72 -8.31 2.17
CA LEU A 26 1.21 -6.94 2.33
C LEU A 26 2.53 -6.90 3.11
N ILE A 27 2.64 -7.71 4.17
CA ILE A 27 3.88 -7.82 4.94
C ILE A 27 5.02 -8.34 4.05
N LEU A 28 4.79 -9.44 3.32
CA LEU A 28 5.78 -10.04 2.42
C LEU A 28 6.16 -9.14 1.24
N ALA A 29 5.22 -8.30 0.78
CA ALA A 29 5.47 -7.29 -0.25
C ALA A 29 6.22 -6.05 0.29
N GLY A 30 6.63 -6.03 1.56
CA GLY A 30 7.28 -4.88 2.17
C GLY A 30 6.39 -3.64 2.27
N GLN A 31 5.07 -3.83 2.22
CA GLN A 31 4.06 -2.77 2.31
C GLN A 31 3.65 -2.46 3.74
N VAL A 32 4.19 -3.17 4.74
CA VAL A 32 3.91 -2.90 6.16
C VAL A 32 5.15 -2.31 6.83
N VAL A 33 4.93 -1.30 7.67
CA VAL A 33 5.95 -0.63 8.48
C VAL A 33 5.53 -0.68 9.94
N VAL A 34 6.44 -1.11 10.83
CA VAL A 34 6.24 -1.20 12.28
C VAL A 34 7.32 -0.37 12.95
N GLU A 35 6.94 0.66 13.73
CA GLU A 35 7.91 1.57 14.40
C GLU A 35 9.01 2.11 13.47
N GLY A 36 8.66 2.43 12.22
CA GLY A 36 9.61 2.91 11.21
C GLY A 36 10.45 1.81 10.55
N VAL A 37 10.40 0.56 11.02
CA VAL A 37 11.06 -0.59 10.39
C VAL A 37 10.20 -1.09 9.22
N ALA A 38 10.77 -1.02 8.02
CA ALA A 38 10.17 -1.60 6.82
C ALA A 38 10.44 -3.12 6.73
N ASN A 39 9.50 -3.86 6.16
CA ASN A 39 9.61 -5.29 5.89
C ASN A 39 9.76 -6.21 7.14
N PRO A 40 8.86 -6.10 8.13
CA PRO A 40 8.84 -7.01 9.27
C PRO A 40 8.45 -8.44 8.87
N LYS A 41 8.71 -9.43 9.73
CA LYS A 41 8.22 -10.80 9.52
C LYS A 41 6.73 -10.90 9.91
N PRO A 42 5.89 -11.67 9.18
CA PRO A 42 4.47 -11.82 9.53
C PRO A 42 4.20 -12.38 10.93
N GLY A 43 5.10 -13.22 11.44
CA GLY A 43 5.03 -13.78 12.79
C GLY A 43 5.62 -12.88 13.88
N LEU A 44 6.01 -11.64 13.56
CA LEU A 44 6.49 -10.68 14.56
C LEU A 44 5.37 -10.40 15.57
N ASN A 45 5.68 -10.56 16.86
CA ASN A 45 4.77 -10.15 17.92
C ASN A 45 4.88 -8.64 18.14
N VAL A 46 3.77 -7.95 17.99
CA VAL A 46 3.64 -6.50 18.16
C VAL A 46 2.81 -6.17 19.39
N ALA A 47 3.18 -5.11 20.10
CA ALA A 47 2.39 -4.61 21.23
C ALA A 47 1.12 -3.89 20.73
N GLU A 48 0.10 -3.81 21.57
CA GLU A 48 -1.19 -3.19 21.22
C GLU A 48 -1.06 -1.72 20.79
N ASP A 49 -0.14 -0.99 21.43
CA ASP A 49 0.19 0.42 21.22
C ASP A 49 1.29 0.64 20.18
N GLN A 50 1.92 -0.42 19.69
CA GLN A 50 3.02 -0.31 18.73
C GLN A 50 2.52 0.31 17.41
N PRO A 51 3.13 1.40 16.90
CA PRO A 51 2.74 2.02 15.64
C PRO A 51 2.91 1.07 14.45
N ILE A 52 1.84 0.85 13.69
CA ILE A 52 1.82 0.02 12.48
C ILE A 52 1.11 0.80 11.38
N ARG A 53 1.70 0.83 10.19
CA ARG A 53 1.06 1.41 9.00
C ARG A 53 1.24 0.50 7.78
N VAL A 54 0.22 0.48 6.93
CA VAL A 54 0.29 -0.09 5.58
C VAL A 54 0.64 1.06 4.65
N LYS A 55 1.63 0.86 3.77
CA LYS A 55 1.96 1.82 2.71
C LYS A 55 0.78 1.87 1.76
N GLU A 56 0.36 3.08 1.39
CA GLU A 56 -0.61 3.24 0.33
C GLU A 56 -0.10 2.57 -0.95
N GLN A 57 -0.99 1.84 -1.61
CA GLN A 57 -0.66 1.32 -2.93
C GLN A 57 -0.52 2.51 -3.89
N PRO A 58 0.54 2.54 -4.71
CA PRO A 58 0.67 3.59 -5.69
C PRO A 58 -0.53 3.51 -6.65
N LYS A 59 -1.16 4.67 -6.91
CA LYS A 59 -2.31 4.80 -7.83
C LYS A 59 -2.00 4.22 -9.23
N TYR A 60 -0.74 4.22 -9.62
CA TYR A 60 -0.25 3.75 -10.92
C TYR A 60 0.89 2.75 -10.74
N VAL A 61 1.03 1.83 -11.71
CA VAL A 61 2.09 0.80 -11.72
C VAL A 61 3.52 1.36 -11.79
N GLY A 62 3.67 2.63 -12.16
CA GLY A 62 4.96 3.32 -12.19
C GLY A 62 4.81 4.84 -12.18
N ARG A 63 5.94 5.55 -12.12
CA ARG A 63 5.97 7.02 -12.10
C ARG A 63 5.40 7.67 -13.37
N GLY A 64 5.28 6.92 -14.47
CA GLY A 64 4.67 7.40 -15.72
C GLY A 64 3.23 7.86 -15.53
N GLY A 65 2.43 7.12 -14.77
CA GLY A 65 1.03 7.49 -14.53
C GLY A 65 0.87 8.82 -13.79
N LEU A 66 1.72 9.09 -12.79
CA LEU A 66 1.72 10.38 -12.08
C LEU A 66 2.10 11.56 -12.99
N LYS A 67 2.99 11.34 -13.97
CA LYS A 67 3.37 12.37 -14.94
C LYS A 67 2.22 12.67 -15.91
N LEU A 68 1.56 11.63 -16.41
CA LEU A 68 0.45 11.77 -17.33
C LEU A 68 -0.75 12.43 -16.64
N GLU A 69 -1.10 11.99 -15.42
CA GLU A 69 -2.11 12.64 -14.58
C GLU A 69 -1.84 14.14 -14.42
N GLY A 70 -0.62 14.49 -13.97
CA GLY A 70 -0.26 15.90 -13.81
C GLY A 70 -0.31 16.71 -15.11
N ALA A 71 0.00 16.09 -16.26
CA ALA A 71 -0.13 16.74 -17.56
C ALA A 71 -1.60 16.95 -17.96
N LEU A 72 -2.45 15.93 -17.80
CA LEU A 72 -3.89 16.03 -18.10
C LEU A 72 -4.54 17.13 -17.26
N ASP A 73 -4.23 17.20 -15.96
CA ASP A 73 -4.72 18.23 -15.06
C ASP A 73 -4.21 19.63 -15.46
N ALA A 74 -2.90 19.76 -15.71
CA ALA A 74 -2.28 21.04 -16.06
C ALA A 74 -2.78 21.60 -17.40
N PHE A 75 -3.10 20.72 -18.36
CA PHE A 75 -3.63 21.10 -19.67
C PHE A 75 -5.16 21.08 -19.76
N GLY A 76 -5.86 20.65 -18.69
CA GLY A 76 -7.32 20.55 -18.66
C GLY A 76 -7.90 19.56 -19.69
N ILE A 77 -7.20 18.45 -19.93
CA ILE A 77 -7.60 17.44 -20.92
C ILE A 77 -8.34 16.31 -20.20
N ASP A 78 -9.60 16.06 -20.58
CA ASP A 78 -10.35 14.87 -20.17
C ASP A 78 -10.28 13.79 -21.26
N PRO A 79 -9.57 12.66 -21.04
CA PRO A 79 -9.45 11.59 -22.02
C PRO A 79 -10.69 10.67 -22.08
N ALA A 80 -11.70 10.87 -21.23
CA ALA A 80 -12.89 10.01 -21.19
C ALA A 80 -13.60 9.94 -22.54
N GLY A 81 -13.89 8.72 -22.99
CA GLY A 81 -14.57 8.47 -24.27
C GLY A 81 -13.71 8.70 -25.52
N GLN A 82 -12.43 9.04 -25.36
CA GLN A 82 -11.52 9.23 -26.49
C GLN A 82 -10.76 7.94 -26.84
N VAL A 83 -10.39 7.81 -28.11
CA VAL A 83 -9.45 6.77 -28.55
C VAL A 83 -8.03 7.30 -28.32
N ALA A 84 -7.29 6.65 -27.42
CA ALA A 84 -5.91 7.01 -27.11
C ALA A 84 -4.93 5.93 -27.60
N MET A 85 -3.71 6.36 -27.93
CA MET A 85 -2.59 5.47 -28.24
C MET A 85 -1.45 5.74 -27.25
N ASP A 86 -0.96 4.69 -26.59
CA ASP A 86 0.18 4.79 -25.67
C ASP A 86 1.48 4.50 -26.43
N ILE A 87 2.33 5.53 -26.58
CA ILE A 87 3.61 5.44 -27.29
C ILE A 87 4.73 5.32 -26.26
N GLY A 88 5.39 4.17 -26.22
CA GLY A 88 6.49 3.89 -25.29
C GLY A 88 6.08 3.15 -24.03
N ALA A 89 4.93 2.46 -24.04
CA ALA A 89 4.53 1.53 -22.98
C ALA A 89 5.52 0.37 -22.87
N SER A 90 6.12 0.18 -21.69
CA SER A 90 6.90 -1.01 -21.31
C SER A 90 6.58 -1.42 -19.88
#